data_AF-A0A6G3X3T3-F1
#
_entry.id   AF-A0A6G3X3T3-F1
#
_cell.length_a   1.000
_cell.length_b   1.000
_cell.length_c   1.000
_cell.angle_alpha   90.00
_cell.angle_beta   90.00
_cell.angle_gamma   90.00
#
_symmetry.space_group_name_H-M   'P 1'
#
loop_
_entity.id
_entity.type
_entity.pdbx_description
1 polymer ?
#
loop_
_entity_poly.entity_id
_entity_poly.type
_entity_poly.pdbx_seq_one_letter_code
_entity_poly.pdbx_strand_id
1 'polypeptide(L)'
;WKAEGRPGGRDEVLFRLSKTGGVYVPRFYDVEYLPDGRIGRVVPNRSGVPWRVSKHTVMDLDEWPYPKQPLVPLAETVHERMSVEIFRGCTRG
;
A
#
# COMPACT_ATOMS: atom_id res chain seq x y z
N TRP A 1 0.96 7.78 15.11
CA TRP A 1 2.42 7.63 15.05
C TRP A 1 3.18 8.95 14.88
N LYS A 2 3.06 9.69 13.75
CA LYS A 2 3.81 10.95 13.56
C LYS A 2 3.50 11.99 14.66
N ALA A 3 2.21 12.20 14.94
CA ALA A 3 1.76 13.12 15.98
C ALA A 3 2.12 12.67 17.42
N GLU A 4 2.38 11.37 17.62
CA GLU A 4 2.78 10.79 18.91
C GLU A 4 4.30 10.88 19.14
N GLY A 5 5.06 11.62 18.30
CA GLY A 5 6.52 11.72 18.44
C GLY A 5 7.29 10.52 17.88
N ARG A 6 6.69 9.73 16.98
CA ARG A 6 7.34 8.60 16.27
C ARG A 6 7.86 7.49 17.20
N PRO A 7 7.04 7.01 18.16
CA PRO A 7 7.47 5.96 19.09
C PRO A 7 7.87 4.70 18.31
N GLY A 8 8.91 3.99 18.78
CA GLY A 8 9.41 2.76 18.14
C GLY A 8 9.90 2.92 16.69
N GLY A 9 10.05 4.16 16.20
CA GLY A 9 10.62 4.45 14.90
C GLY A 9 9.89 3.79 13.72
N ARG A 10 10.65 3.43 12.70
CA ARG A 10 10.13 2.83 11.45
C ARG A 10 9.44 1.48 11.69
N ASP A 11 9.98 0.65 12.58
CA ASP A 11 9.42 -0.69 12.81
C ASP A 11 8.01 -0.63 13.38
N GLU A 12 7.77 0.30 14.31
CA GLU A 12 6.46 0.50 14.91
C GLU A 12 5.41 0.99 13.90
N VAL A 13 5.74 1.96 13.04
CA VAL A 13 4.78 2.41 12.02
C VAL A 13 4.47 1.29 11.03
N LEU A 14 5.47 0.50 10.63
CA LEU A 14 5.25 -0.66 9.76
C LEU A 14 4.36 -1.70 10.45
N PHE A 15 4.57 -1.96 11.74
CA PHE A 15 3.77 -2.90 12.51
C PHE A 15 2.32 -2.43 12.68
N ARG A 16 2.11 -1.13 12.93
CA ARG A 16 0.75 -0.57 12.97
C ARG A 16 0.04 -0.67 11.63
N LEU A 17 0.76 -0.45 10.52
CA LEU A 17 0.20 -0.58 9.18
C LEU A 17 -0.15 -2.04 8.85
N SER A 18 0.72 -3.00 9.17
CA SER A 18 0.47 -4.42 8.87
C SER A 18 -0.76 -4.97 9.60
N LYS A 19 -1.05 -4.48 10.81
CA LYS A 19 -2.25 -4.85 11.58
C LYS A 19 -3.57 -4.49 10.91
N THR A 20 -3.58 -3.52 10.00
CA THR A 20 -4.80 -3.12 9.30
C THR A 20 -5.30 -4.21 8.34
N GLY A 21 -4.44 -5.16 7.96
CA GLY A 21 -4.73 -6.15 6.94
C GLY A 21 -4.79 -5.60 5.51
N GLY A 22 -4.65 -4.29 5.30
CA GLY A 22 -4.61 -3.67 3.97
C GLY A 22 -3.19 -3.33 3.48
N VAL A 23 -2.16 -3.54 4.32
CA VAL A 23 -0.77 -3.23 3.98
C VAL A 23 0.10 -4.46 4.17
N TYR A 24 0.65 -4.98 3.08
CA TYR A 24 1.65 -6.03 3.12
C TYR A 24 3.02 -5.46 3.51
N VAL A 25 3.65 -6.04 4.52
CA VAL A 25 4.99 -5.67 4.97
C VAL A 25 5.88 -6.91 4.92
N PRO A 26 6.68 -7.12 3.85
CA PRO A 26 7.43 -8.36 3.63
C PRO A 26 8.31 -8.79 4.81
N ARG A 27 8.90 -7.83 5.52
CA ARG A 27 9.75 -8.09 6.70
C ARG A 27 9.05 -8.89 7.80
N PHE A 28 7.73 -8.84 7.88
CA PHE A 28 6.95 -9.54 8.90
C PHE A 28 6.46 -10.92 8.46
N TYR A 29 7.00 -11.44 7.35
CA TYR A 29 6.71 -12.77 6.87
C TYR A 29 7.99 -13.51 6.53
N ASP A 30 8.05 -14.77 6.91
CA ASP A 30 9.08 -15.70 6.49
C ASP A 30 8.54 -16.50 5.30
N VAL A 31 9.42 -16.78 4.32
CA VAL A 31 9.08 -17.57 3.13
C VAL A 31 9.77 -18.92 3.24
N GLU A 32 8.98 -19.97 3.31
CA GLU A 32 9.45 -21.35 3.29
C GLU A 32 9.41 -21.85 1.84
N TYR A 33 10.54 -22.34 1.37
CA TYR A 33 10.70 -22.88 0.02
C TYR A 33 10.68 -24.40 0.02
N LEU A 34 10.11 -24.97 -1.03
CA LEU A 34 10.16 -26.40 -1.32
C LEU A 34 11.56 -26.81 -1.80
N PRO A 35 11.91 -28.11 -1.80
CA PRO A 35 13.21 -28.58 -2.28
C PRO A 35 13.56 -28.18 -3.73
N ASP A 36 12.56 -27.90 -4.55
CA ASP A 36 12.71 -27.43 -5.94
C ASP A 36 12.79 -25.90 -6.08
N GLY A 37 12.83 -25.16 -4.96
CA GLY A 37 12.96 -23.71 -4.93
C GLY A 37 11.65 -22.94 -5.14
N ARG A 38 10.49 -23.61 -5.29
CA ARG A 38 9.18 -22.94 -5.30
C ARG A 38 8.79 -22.49 -3.91
N ILE A 39 7.99 -21.42 -3.80
CA ILE A 39 7.42 -21.00 -2.51
C ILE A 39 6.44 -22.08 -2.05
N GLY A 40 6.70 -22.69 -0.90
CA GLY A 40 5.77 -23.59 -0.24
C GLY A 40 4.77 -22.83 0.62
N ARG A 41 5.24 -21.86 1.41
CA ARG A 41 4.40 -21.09 2.33
C ARG A 41 5.01 -19.73 2.65
N VAL A 42 4.12 -18.76 2.93
CA VAL A 42 4.47 -17.46 3.53
C VAL A 42 3.84 -17.41 4.92
N VAL A 43 4.65 -17.24 5.97
CA VAL A 43 4.24 -17.32 7.39
C VAL A 43 4.47 -15.99 8.08
N PRO A 44 3.47 -15.39 8.77
CA PRO A 44 3.71 -14.24 9.63
C PRO A 44 4.72 -14.59 10.74
N ASN A 45 5.79 -13.81 10.86
CA ASN A 45 6.86 -14.05 11.85
C ASN A 45 6.69 -13.25 13.15
N ARG A 46 5.57 -12.53 13.28
CA ARG A 46 5.24 -11.70 14.44
C ARG A 46 3.77 -11.80 14.78
N SER A 47 3.44 -11.83 16.07
CA SER A 47 2.05 -11.80 16.54
C SER A 47 1.32 -10.51 16.12
N GLY A 48 0.03 -10.64 15.80
CA GLY A 48 -0.80 -9.53 15.35
C GLY A 48 -0.63 -9.16 13.87
N VAL A 49 0.28 -9.81 13.13
CA VAL A 49 0.36 -9.70 11.67
C VAL A 49 -0.56 -10.76 11.04
N PRO A 50 -1.45 -10.39 10.10
CA PRO A 50 -2.44 -11.31 9.56
C PRO A 50 -1.81 -12.33 8.60
N TRP A 51 -2.39 -13.52 8.50
CA TRP A 51 -1.98 -14.55 7.53
C TRP A 51 -2.31 -14.18 6.08
N ARG A 52 -3.36 -13.37 5.88
CA ARG A 52 -3.81 -12.93 4.56
C ARG A 52 -3.93 -11.41 4.59
N VAL A 53 -3.35 -10.77 3.58
CA VAL A 53 -3.47 -9.32 3.35
C VAL A 53 -4.50 -9.10 2.27
N SER A 54 -5.50 -8.28 2.57
CA SER A 54 -6.56 -7.92 1.66
C SER A 54 -6.06 -6.92 0.62
N LYS A 55 -6.43 -7.12 -0.64
CA LYS A 55 -6.23 -6.10 -1.67
C LYS A 55 -7.09 -4.88 -1.34
N HIS A 56 -6.47 -3.69 -1.36
CA HIS A 56 -7.21 -2.44 -1.24
C HIS A 56 -7.77 -2.04 -2.61
N THR A 57 -9.07 -2.21 -2.80
CA THR A 57 -9.76 -1.91 -4.06
C THR A 57 -10.80 -0.83 -3.83
N VAL A 58 -10.76 0.24 -4.62
CA VAL A 58 -11.86 1.20 -4.71
C VAL A 58 -12.89 0.59 -5.66
N MET A 59 -14.07 0.26 -5.14
CA MET A 59 -15.11 -0.46 -5.88
C MET A 59 -15.98 0.47 -6.72
N ASP A 60 -16.26 1.67 -6.20
CA ASP A 60 -17.03 2.70 -6.87
C ASP A 60 -16.15 3.95 -7.03
N LEU A 61 -15.86 4.30 -8.28
CA LEU A 61 -15.04 5.47 -8.60
C LEU A 61 -15.88 6.76 -8.61
N ASP A 62 -17.18 6.68 -8.87
CA ASP A 62 -18.08 7.82 -8.96
C ASP A 62 -18.33 8.42 -7.56
N GLU A 63 -18.39 7.57 -6.53
CA GLU A 63 -18.49 8.00 -5.13
C GLU A 63 -17.14 8.45 -4.52
N TRP A 64 -16.01 8.15 -5.18
CA TRP A 64 -14.71 8.49 -4.63
C TRP A 64 -14.46 10.01 -4.66
N PRO A 65 -14.00 10.62 -3.55
CA PRO A 65 -13.76 12.06 -3.51
C PRO A 65 -12.63 12.46 -4.47
N TYR A 66 -13.02 12.96 -5.64
CA TYR A 66 -12.09 13.48 -6.62
C TYR A 66 -11.54 14.85 -6.17
N PRO A 67 -10.22 15.10 -6.26
CA PRO A 67 -9.64 16.39 -5.88
C PRO A 67 -10.12 17.50 -6.84
N LYS A 68 -11.07 18.31 -6.37
CA LYS A 68 -11.69 19.40 -7.15
C LYS A 68 -10.77 20.62 -7.35
N GLN A 69 -9.66 20.68 -6.63
CA GLN A 69 -8.69 21.78 -6.67
C GLN A 69 -7.26 21.22 -6.81
N PRO A 70 -6.89 20.70 -7.99
CA PRO A 70 -5.52 20.27 -8.25
C PRO A 70 -4.59 21.48 -8.22
N LEU A 71 -3.36 21.31 -7.69
CA LEU A 71 -2.32 22.33 -7.78
C LEU A 71 -1.93 22.51 -9.24
N VAL A 72 -2.16 23.71 -9.78
CA VAL A 72 -1.81 24.07 -11.17
C VAL A 72 -0.47 24.83 -11.16
N PRO A 73 0.49 24.46 -12.03
CA PRO A 73 1.72 25.22 -12.18
C PRO A 73 1.45 26.67 -12.60
N LEU A 74 2.21 27.62 -12.04
CA LEU A 74 2.20 29.03 -12.46
C LEU A 74 3.14 29.30 -13.64
N ALA A 75 3.93 28.31 -14.04
CA ALA A 75 4.86 28.38 -15.16
C ALA A 75 4.18 27.97 -16.47
N GLU A 76 4.63 28.54 -17.59
CA GLU A 76 4.13 28.16 -18.93
C GLU A 76 4.35 26.66 -19.18
N THR A 77 3.25 25.96 -19.51
CA THR A 77 3.27 24.56 -19.91
C THR A 77 3.40 24.45 -21.41
N VAL A 78 4.26 23.54 -21.88
CA VAL A 78 4.45 23.24 -23.32
C VAL A 78 3.13 22.94 -24.04
N HIS A 79 2.16 22.35 -23.33
CA HIS A 79 0.79 22.16 -23.78
C HIS A 79 -0.18 22.47 -22.64
N GLU A 80 -1.27 23.17 -22.93
CA GLU A 80 -2.38 23.41 -21.99
C GLU A 80 -3.21 22.13 -21.78
N ARG A 81 -2.61 21.12 -21.15
CA ARG A 81 -3.25 19.82 -20.86
C ARG A 81 -3.03 19.42 -19.41
N MET A 82 -4.06 18.83 -18.80
CA MET A 82 -3.98 18.19 -17.50
C MET A 82 -4.12 16.68 -17.66
N SER A 83 -3.22 15.92 -17.01
CA SER A 83 -3.30 14.46 -16.95
C SER A 83 -4.04 14.02 -15.70
N VAL A 84 -5.02 13.13 -15.86
CA VAL A 84 -5.77 12.51 -14.78
C VAL A 84 -5.58 11.00 -14.83
N GLU A 85 -5.13 10.42 -13.72
CA GLU A 85 -5.04 8.96 -13.55
C GLU A 85 -6.38 8.44 -13.02
N ILE A 86 -7.16 7.77 -13.88
CA ILE A 86 -8.47 7.20 -13.53
C ILE A 86 -8.39 5.78 -12.97
N PHE A 87 -7.31 5.06 -13.27
CA PHE A 87 -7.06 3.70 -12.77
C PHE A 87 -5.61 3.54 -12.34
N ARG A 88 -5.41 2.88 -11.20
CA ARG A 88 -4.09 2.53 -10.69
C ARG A 88 -4.03 1.05 -10.31
N GLY A 89 -2.88 0.45 -10.57
CA GLY A 89 -2.63 -0.97 -10.31
C GLY A 89 -3.00 -1.86 -11.50
N CYS A 90 -2.49 -3.09 -11.47
CA CYS A 90 -2.77 -4.11 -12.48
C CYS A 90 -3.66 -5.20 -11.85
N THR A 91 -4.63 -5.73 -12.60
CA THR A 91 -5.46 -6.86 -12.16
C THR A 91 -4.72 -8.19 -12.21
N ARG A 92 -3.55 -8.26 -12.88
CA ARG A 92 -2.69 -9.45 -12.99
C ARG A 92 -1.75 -9.66 -11.79
N GLY A 93 -1.93 -8.88 -10.72
CA GLY A 93 -1.17 -9.03 -9.47
C GLY A 93 -1.63 -10.23 -8.67
#